data_AF-X1MMX5-F1
#
_entry.id   AF-X1MMX5-F1
#
_cell.length_a   1.000
_cell.length_b   1.000
_cell.length_c   1.000
_cell.angle_alpha   90.00
_cell.angle_beta   90.00
_cell.angle_gamma   90.00
#
_symmetry.space_group_name_H-M   'P 1'
#
loop_
_entity.id
_entity.type
_entity.pdbx_description
1 polymer ?
#
loop_
_entity_poly.entity_id
_entity_poly.type
_entity_poly.pdbx_seq_one_letter_code
_entity_poly.pdbx_strand_id
1 'polypeptide(L)'
;MKIRFKASPSRLSYWSESLRFNDGETAEVGNYTADMLIRSFPTNFEEVALSLGDLGKPLHKPLKLSGITILTVHYKLATLKKSLLSYLPKEVEFIKLDNRNNRWHSMAKALNYGIRRAKNDLIICAHEDVRFGEGWFSDFIAQECRLKEWGTLGITGFTEDGRILWGSDHDTPQEIALLDDCCIILNRRNGIWFDEKTFTGWHRYGIDFCFQCHEANLGVYIITGLAYHDCVPENHSKEWRDQRETAH
;
A
#
# COMPACT_ATOMS: atom_id res chain seq x y z
N MET A 1 -12.19 -6.67 -5.58
CA MET A 1 -12.72 -5.78 -4.53
C MET A 1 -14.23 -5.98 -4.33
N LYS A 2 -14.72 -5.88 -3.10
CA LYS A 2 -16.16 -5.84 -2.80
C LYS A 2 -16.64 -4.40 -2.67
N ILE A 3 -17.65 -4.02 -3.45
CA ILE A 3 -18.38 -2.75 -3.29
C ILE A 3 -19.79 -3.03 -2.82
N ARG A 4 -20.36 -2.10 -2.04
CA ARG A 4 -21.77 -2.13 -1.67
C ARG A 4 -22.52 -1.01 -2.38
N PHE A 5 -23.63 -1.35 -3.01
CA PHE A 5 -24.53 -0.36 -3.57
C PHE A 5 -25.38 0.27 -2.46
N LYS A 6 -25.48 1.59 -2.50
CA LYS A 6 -26.33 2.43 -1.65
C LYS A 6 -27.29 3.20 -2.54
N ALA A 7 -28.57 2.87 -2.49
CA ALA A 7 -29.57 3.66 -3.19
C ALA A 7 -29.74 5.01 -2.48
N SER A 8 -29.52 6.11 -3.19
CA SER A 8 -29.99 7.42 -2.70
C SER A 8 -31.52 7.50 -2.88
N PRO A 9 -32.27 8.12 -1.95
CA PRO A 9 -33.74 8.21 -2.04
C PRO A 9 -34.25 8.79 -3.37
N SER A 10 -33.47 9.67 -4.00
CA SER A 10 -33.76 10.34 -5.27
C SER A 10 -33.61 9.48 -6.53
N ARG A 11 -33.07 8.26 -6.45
CA ARG A 11 -32.65 7.49 -7.64
C ARG A 11 -33.00 6.00 -7.65
N LEU A 12 -33.82 5.52 -6.72
CA LEU A 12 -34.36 4.14 -6.74
C LEU A 12 -35.04 3.78 -8.08
N SER A 13 -35.56 4.75 -8.84
CA SER A 13 -36.24 4.52 -10.11
C SER A 13 -35.35 4.46 -11.36
N TYR A 14 -34.14 5.04 -11.35
CA TYR A 14 -33.31 5.14 -12.57
C TYR A 14 -32.37 3.93 -12.77
N TRP A 15 -31.99 3.29 -11.66
CA TRP A 15 -30.96 2.24 -11.64
C TRP A 15 -31.54 0.83 -11.63
N SER A 16 -32.79 0.64 -11.17
CA SER A 16 -33.48 -0.66 -11.19
C SER A 16 -33.67 -1.23 -12.61
N GLU A 17 -33.70 -0.38 -13.63
CA GLU A 17 -33.93 -0.78 -15.02
C GLU A 17 -32.64 -1.00 -15.82
N SER A 18 -31.49 -0.51 -15.36
CA SER A 18 -30.25 -0.47 -16.15
C SER A 18 -29.04 -1.18 -15.51
N LEU A 19 -29.01 -1.35 -14.18
CA LEU A 19 -27.98 -2.11 -13.47
C LEU A 19 -28.64 -3.04 -12.44
N ARG A 20 -28.29 -4.33 -12.46
CA ARG A 20 -28.88 -5.37 -11.59
C ARG A 20 -28.30 -5.33 -10.16
N PHE A 21 -28.32 -4.18 -9.48
CA PHE A 21 -27.91 -4.07 -8.07
C PHE A 21 -29.08 -3.62 -7.19
N ASN A 22 -29.35 -4.36 -6.14
CA ASN A 22 -30.30 -4.01 -5.09
C ASN A 22 -29.65 -3.12 -4.03
N ASP A 23 -30.43 -2.29 -3.34
CA ASP A 23 -29.91 -1.50 -2.21
C ASP A 23 -29.30 -2.41 -1.13
N GLY A 24 -28.09 -2.08 -0.69
CA GLY A 24 -27.30 -2.90 0.24
C GLY A 24 -26.62 -4.11 -0.39
N GLU A 25 -26.85 -4.41 -1.67
CA GLU A 25 -26.20 -5.52 -2.36
C GLU A 25 -24.68 -5.30 -2.45
N THR A 26 -23.93 -6.36 -2.15
CA THR A 26 -22.48 -6.37 -2.27
C THR A 26 -22.08 -7.15 -3.51
N ALA A 27 -21.17 -6.60 -4.30
CA ALA A 27 -20.68 -7.22 -5.52
C ALA A 27 -19.15 -7.24 -5.57
N GLU A 28 -18.59 -8.33 -6.09
CA GLU A 28 -17.18 -8.40 -6.44
C GLU A 28 -16.96 -7.79 -7.81
N VAL A 29 -16.06 -6.82 -7.86
CA VAL A 29 -15.67 -6.07 -9.06
C VAL A 29 -14.16 -5.92 -9.12
N GLY A 30 -13.61 -5.77 -10.32
CA GLY A 30 -12.20 -5.45 -10.51
C GLY A 30 -11.85 -4.08 -9.91
N ASN A 31 -10.63 -3.92 -9.40
CA ASN A 31 -10.20 -2.73 -8.65
C ASN A 31 -10.39 -1.42 -9.43
N TYR A 32 -10.07 -1.40 -10.73
CA TYR A 32 -10.29 -0.23 -11.60
C TYR A 32 -11.77 0.14 -11.70
N THR A 33 -12.65 -0.86 -11.91
CA THR A 33 -14.09 -0.65 -12.02
C THR A 33 -14.67 -0.16 -10.70
N ALA A 34 -14.24 -0.74 -9.58
CA ALA A 34 -14.68 -0.35 -8.25
C ALA A 34 -14.31 1.10 -7.95
N ASP A 35 -13.04 1.48 -8.18
CA ASP A 35 -12.57 2.84 -7.99
C ASP A 35 -13.33 3.85 -8.85
N MET A 36 -13.55 3.51 -10.13
CA MET A 36 -14.35 4.33 -11.03
C MET A 36 -15.77 4.54 -10.50
N LEU A 37 -16.46 3.47 -10.07
CA LEU A 37 -17.82 3.55 -9.54
C LEU A 37 -17.91 4.40 -8.27
N ILE A 38 -16.98 4.20 -7.33
CA ILE A 38 -16.93 4.97 -6.08
C ILE A 38 -16.62 6.44 -6.35
N ARG A 39 -15.70 6.75 -7.26
CA ARG A 39 -15.35 8.15 -7.60
C ARG A 39 -16.46 8.85 -8.38
N SER A 40 -17.07 8.16 -9.33
CA SER A 40 -18.14 8.74 -10.17
C SER A 40 -19.46 8.86 -9.42
N PHE A 41 -19.73 7.96 -8.47
CA PHE A 41 -20.97 7.91 -7.71
C PHE A 41 -20.72 7.66 -6.21
N PRO A 42 -20.04 8.58 -5.51
CA PRO A 42 -19.60 8.39 -4.12
C PRO A 42 -20.74 8.30 -3.10
N THR A 43 -21.95 8.72 -3.48
CA THR A 43 -23.16 8.54 -2.66
C THR A 43 -23.83 7.20 -2.90
N ASN A 44 -23.42 6.46 -3.93
CA ASN A 44 -24.09 5.25 -4.39
C ASN A 44 -23.25 3.99 -4.26
N PHE A 45 -21.93 4.12 -4.18
CA PHE A 45 -21.06 2.98 -3.93
C PHE A 45 -20.15 3.31 -2.76
N GLU A 46 -20.03 2.35 -1.86
CA GLU A 46 -18.99 2.35 -0.85
C GLU A 46 -18.12 1.11 -0.97
N GLU A 47 -16.92 1.23 -0.42
CA GLU A 47 -16.04 0.10 -0.22
C GLU A 47 -16.62 -0.81 0.87
N VAL A 48 -16.55 -2.12 0.67
CA VAL A 48 -16.80 -3.07 1.75
C VAL A 48 -15.46 -3.44 2.35
N ALA A 49 -15.28 -3.12 3.63
CA ALA A 49 -14.12 -3.56 4.40
C ALA A 49 -13.91 -5.07 4.26
N LEU A 50 -12.66 -5.49 4.18
CA LEU A 50 -12.32 -6.91 4.11
C LEU A 50 -12.62 -7.56 5.44
N SER A 51 -13.20 -8.76 5.40
CA SER A 51 -13.26 -9.60 6.60
C SER A 51 -11.94 -10.34 6.69
N LEU A 52 -11.13 -10.01 7.69
CA LEU A 52 -9.94 -10.79 8.01
C LEU A 52 -10.34 -12.23 8.35
N GLY A 53 -9.58 -13.19 7.84
CA GLY A 53 -9.67 -14.61 8.19
C GLY A 53 -9.16 -14.88 9.60
N ASP A 54 -8.99 -16.15 9.96
CA ASP A 54 -8.40 -16.50 11.25
C ASP A 54 -6.90 -16.16 11.28
N LEU A 55 -6.55 -15.13 12.04
CA LEU A 55 -5.16 -14.68 12.22
C LEU A 55 -4.48 -15.34 13.42
N GLY A 56 -5.19 -16.13 14.24
CA GLY A 56 -4.69 -16.65 15.49
C GLY A 56 -4.53 -15.60 16.60
N LYS A 57 -3.71 -15.91 17.61
CA LYS A 57 -3.52 -15.07 18.81
C LYS A 57 -2.40 -14.04 18.62
N PRO A 58 -2.55 -12.80 19.14
CA PRO A 58 -1.47 -11.82 19.14
C PRO A 58 -0.22 -12.35 19.85
N LEU A 59 0.94 -12.13 19.23
CA LEU A 59 2.27 -12.40 19.76
C LEU A 59 2.76 -11.26 20.66
N HIS A 60 2.28 -10.05 20.41
CA HIS A 60 2.52 -8.89 21.25
C HIS A 60 1.30 -7.97 21.29
N LYS A 61 1.39 -6.93 22.14
CA LYS A 61 0.32 -5.94 22.25
C LYS A 61 0.15 -5.22 20.91
N PRO A 62 -1.09 -5.05 20.42
CA PRO A 62 -1.36 -4.25 19.23
C PRO A 62 -0.84 -2.82 19.40
N LEU A 63 -0.25 -2.30 18.33
CA LEU A 63 0.24 -0.93 18.28
C LEU A 63 -0.93 0.06 18.34
N LYS A 64 -0.64 1.27 18.82
CA LYS A 64 -1.54 2.41 18.62
C LYS A 64 -1.16 3.09 17.30
N LEU A 65 -2.12 3.74 16.63
CA LEU A 65 -1.85 4.53 15.43
C LEU A 65 -0.73 5.56 15.64
N SER A 66 -0.64 6.18 16.83
CA SER A 66 0.42 7.12 17.17
C SER A 66 1.83 6.52 17.30
N GLY A 67 1.92 5.19 17.30
CA GLY A 67 3.17 4.44 17.22
C GLY A 67 3.60 4.09 15.79
N ILE A 68 2.92 4.61 14.77
CA ILE A 68 3.19 4.38 13.35
C ILE A 68 3.69 5.67 12.71
N THR A 69 4.74 5.58 11.90
CA THR A 69 5.18 6.67 11.02
C THR A 69 4.87 6.34 9.57
N ILE A 70 4.23 7.25 8.86
CA ILE A 70 4.05 7.19 7.41
C ILE A 70 5.08 8.11 6.77
N LEU A 71 5.87 7.59 5.86
CA LEU A 71 6.91 8.31 5.14
C LEU A 71 6.60 8.29 3.64
N THR A 72 6.60 9.46 3.01
CA THR A 72 6.43 9.57 1.55
C THR A 72 7.41 10.54 0.95
N VAL A 73 7.87 10.23 -0.27
CA VAL A 73 8.62 11.13 -1.15
C VAL A 73 7.68 11.55 -2.26
N HIS A 74 7.44 12.86 -2.39
CA HIS A 74 6.40 13.37 -3.28
C HIS A 74 6.94 14.30 -4.37
N TYR A 75 6.31 14.26 -5.54
CA TYR A 75 6.65 15.04 -6.74
C TYR A 75 5.46 15.89 -7.19
N LYS A 76 4.23 15.45 -6.91
CA LYS A 76 3.01 16.14 -7.32
C LYS A 76 2.13 16.33 -6.11
N LEU A 77 2.12 17.55 -5.57
CA LEU A 77 1.29 17.89 -4.41
C LEU A 77 -0.20 17.57 -4.63
N ALA A 78 -0.69 17.67 -5.87
CA ALA A 78 -2.06 17.29 -6.22
C ALA A 78 -2.30 15.77 -6.08
N THR A 79 -1.38 14.93 -6.57
CA THR A 79 -1.42 13.48 -6.41
C THR A 79 -1.40 13.11 -4.93
N LEU A 80 -0.41 13.61 -4.19
CA LEU A 80 -0.31 13.35 -2.75
C LEU A 80 -1.59 13.70 -1.99
N LYS A 81 -2.19 14.87 -2.29
CA LYS A 81 -3.42 15.33 -1.63
C LYS A 81 -4.61 14.44 -1.96
N LYS A 82 -4.78 14.08 -3.23
CA LYS A 82 -5.92 13.28 -3.73
C LYS A 82 -5.83 11.83 -3.28
N SER A 83 -4.61 11.30 -3.19
CA SER A 83 -4.32 9.93 -2.81
C SER A 83 -3.86 9.94 -1.35
N LEU A 84 -2.63 9.55 -1.04
CA LEU A 84 -2.16 9.19 0.30
C LEU A 84 -2.69 10.09 1.44
N LEU A 85 -2.51 11.41 1.34
CA LEU A 85 -2.84 12.34 2.42
C LEU A 85 -4.32 12.34 2.82
N SER A 86 -5.24 12.09 1.88
CA SER A 86 -6.68 12.08 2.18
C SER A 86 -7.12 10.86 3.00
N TYR A 87 -6.27 9.83 3.08
CA TYR A 87 -6.60 8.54 3.69
C TYR A 87 -5.77 8.23 4.95
N LEU A 88 -4.96 9.18 5.43
CA LEU A 88 -4.17 8.97 6.65
C LEU A 88 -4.98 9.32 7.91
N PRO A 89 -4.94 8.46 8.96
CA PRO A 89 -5.44 8.81 10.28
C PRO A 89 -4.67 10.02 10.82
N LYS A 90 -5.31 10.83 11.68
CA LYS A 90 -4.67 12.04 12.24
C LYS A 90 -3.61 11.71 13.29
N GLU A 91 -3.69 10.51 13.85
CA GLU A 91 -2.89 10.04 14.96
C GLU A 91 -1.50 9.57 14.55
N VAL A 92 -1.32 9.15 13.29
CA VAL A 92 -0.02 8.68 12.78
C VAL A 92 0.95 9.85 12.66
N GLU A 93 2.24 9.58 12.85
CA GLU A 93 3.26 10.55 12.43
C GLU A 93 3.35 10.55 10.91
N PHE A 94 3.27 11.72 10.27
CA PHE A 94 3.43 11.82 8.81
C PHE A 94 4.67 12.63 8.44
N ILE A 95 5.62 11.98 7.78
CA ILE A 95 6.82 12.60 7.20
C ILE A 95 6.65 12.68 5.70
N LYS A 96 6.61 13.92 5.21
CA LYS A 96 6.53 14.23 3.79
C LYS A 96 7.86 14.82 3.32
N LEU A 97 8.53 14.15 2.38
CA LEU A 97 9.75 14.61 1.75
C LEU A 97 9.43 15.22 0.37
N ASP A 98 9.64 16.52 0.25
CA ASP A 98 9.37 17.26 -1.00
C ASP A 98 10.53 17.11 -1.97
N ASN A 99 10.32 16.34 -3.05
CA ASN A 99 11.32 16.11 -4.08
C ASN A 99 11.02 16.85 -5.40
N ARG A 100 10.13 17.84 -5.39
CA ARG A 100 9.78 18.65 -6.59
C ARG A 100 10.95 19.39 -7.23
N ASN A 101 11.97 19.69 -6.43
CA ASN A 101 13.18 20.37 -6.86
C ASN A 101 14.39 19.43 -6.94
N ASN A 102 14.17 18.12 -7.09
CA ASN A 102 15.23 17.10 -7.20
C ASN A 102 16.24 17.16 -6.03
N ARG A 103 15.74 17.34 -4.80
CA ARG A 103 16.59 17.36 -3.60
C ARG A 103 17.30 16.01 -3.38
N TRP A 104 16.65 14.92 -3.78
CA TRP A 104 17.19 13.57 -3.78
C TRP A 104 17.22 13.01 -5.20
N HIS A 105 18.23 12.19 -5.45
CA HIS A 105 18.48 11.55 -6.75
C HIS A 105 18.21 10.04 -6.72
N SER A 106 17.88 9.48 -5.55
CA SER A 106 17.48 8.08 -5.39
C SER A 106 16.41 7.92 -4.32
N MET A 107 15.56 6.91 -4.48
CA MET A 107 14.52 6.61 -3.49
C MET A 107 15.13 6.11 -2.18
N ALA A 108 16.11 5.21 -2.25
CA ALA A 108 16.82 4.67 -1.09
C ALA A 108 17.38 5.79 -0.19
N LYS A 109 18.05 6.80 -0.77
CA LYS A 109 18.62 7.92 -0.02
C LYS A 109 17.55 8.82 0.61
N ALA A 110 16.45 9.06 -0.11
CA ALA A 110 15.34 9.84 0.40
C ALA A 110 14.63 9.12 1.56
N LEU A 111 14.31 7.84 1.39
CA LEU A 111 13.67 7.02 2.42
C LEU A 111 14.54 6.91 3.67
N ASN A 112 15.82 6.59 3.52
CA ASN A 112 16.77 6.55 4.65
C ASN A 112 16.84 7.90 5.39
N TYR A 113 16.82 9.03 4.68
CA TYR A 113 16.76 10.35 5.31
C TYR A 113 15.49 10.53 6.15
N GLY A 114 14.34 10.08 5.64
CA GLY A 114 13.06 10.12 6.38
C GLY A 114 13.04 9.19 7.59
N ILE A 115 13.50 7.95 7.43
CA ILE A 115 13.55 6.91 8.48
C ILE A 115 14.40 7.37 9.68
N ARG A 116 15.53 8.04 9.42
CA ARG A 116 16.37 8.61 10.50
C ARG A 116 15.66 9.70 11.30
N ARG A 117 14.64 10.35 10.73
CA ARG A 117 13.86 11.42 11.35
C ARG A 117 12.56 10.93 11.97
N ALA A 118 12.14 9.71 11.66
CA ALA A 118 10.95 9.09 12.21
C ALA A 118 11.07 8.94 13.73
N LYS A 119 10.02 9.36 14.44
CA LYS A 119 9.89 9.14 15.88
C LYS A 119 9.68 7.67 16.20
N ASN A 120 8.90 6.98 15.38
CA ASN A 120 8.55 5.58 15.62
C ASN A 120 9.47 4.62 14.87
N ASP A 121 9.52 3.37 15.34
CA ASP A 121 10.30 2.31 14.71
C ASP A 121 9.52 1.59 13.60
N LEU A 122 8.19 1.51 13.71
CA LEU A 122 7.33 0.98 12.66
C LEU A 122 7.03 2.08 11.64
N ILE A 123 7.53 1.88 10.42
CA ILE A 123 7.51 2.90 9.37
C ILE A 123 6.89 2.31 8.11
N ILE A 124 5.87 2.98 7.59
CA ILE A 124 5.24 2.68 6.30
C ILE A 124 5.78 3.67 5.28
N CYS A 125 6.66 3.20 4.39
CA CYS A 125 7.13 3.96 3.23
C CYS A 125 6.15 3.75 2.07
N ALA A 126 5.35 4.77 1.75
CA ALA A 126 4.34 4.69 0.70
C ALA A 126 4.58 5.75 -0.39
N HIS A 127 4.35 5.38 -1.64
CA HIS A 127 4.32 6.33 -2.76
C HIS A 127 3.19 7.34 -2.59
N GLU A 128 3.32 8.50 -3.23
CA GLU A 128 2.35 9.61 -3.08
C GLU A 128 0.97 9.31 -3.67
N ASP A 129 0.88 8.32 -4.56
CA ASP A 129 -0.32 7.82 -5.25
C ASP A 129 -0.89 6.54 -4.63
N VAL A 130 -0.38 6.09 -3.47
CA VAL A 130 -1.04 5.03 -2.69
C VAL A 130 -2.28 5.57 -1.99
N ARG A 131 -3.32 4.74 -1.91
CA ARG A 131 -4.54 5.00 -1.13
C ARG A 131 -4.82 3.82 -0.21
N PHE A 132 -4.96 4.10 1.07
CA PHE A 132 -5.43 3.11 2.04
C PHE A 132 -6.95 3.23 2.17
N GLY A 133 -7.65 2.13 1.96
CA GLY A 133 -9.09 2.03 2.12
C GLY A 133 -9.52 2.19 3.57
N GLU A 134 -10.82 2.36 3.78
CA GLU A 134 -11.38 2.42 5.12
C GLU A 134 -11.09 1.12 5.90
N GLY A 135 -10.65 1.23 7.15
CA GLY A 135 -10.30 0.08 7.99
C GLY A 135 -8.90 -0.52 7.76
N TRP A 136 -8.17 -0.10 6.71
CA TRP A 136 -6.86 -0.68 6.39
C TRP A 136 -5.86 -0.63 7.56
N PHE A 137 -5.80 0.49 8.29
CA PHE A 137 -4.87 0.64 9.42
C PHE A 137 -5.26 -0.24 10.62
N SER A 138 -6.56 -0.44 10.87
CA SER A 138 -7.00 -1.38 11.91
C SER A 138 -6.69 -2.82 11.51
N ASP A 139 -6.87 -3.16 10.24
CA ASP A 139 -6.56 -4.49 9.71
C ASP A 139 -5.06 -4.75 9.80
N PHE A 140 -4.24 -3.77 9.40
CA PHE A 140 -2.79 -3.83 9.51
C PHE A 140 -2.35 -4.06 10.96
N ILE A 141 -2.85 -3.27 11.93
CA ILE A 141 -2.50 -3.43 13.36
C ILE A 141 -2.92 -4.82 13.86
N ALA A 142 -4.07 -5.33 13.43
CA ALA A 142 -4.54 -6.65 13.80
C ALA A 142 -3.61 -7.77 13.27
N GLN A 143 -3.09 -7.61 12.06
CA GLN A 143 -2.20 -8.61 11.44
C GLN A 143 -0.77 -8.52 11.95
N GLU A 144 -0.20 -7.32 12.01
CA GLU A 144 1.21 -7.09 12.38
C GLU A 144 1.54 -7.74 13.72
N CYS A 145 0.66 -7.59 14.72
CA CYS A 145 0.88 -8.15 16.05
C CYS A 145 0.79 -9.68 16.14
N ARG A 146 0.57 -10.37 15.01
CA ARG A 146 0.43 -11.83 14.89
C ARG A 146 1.46 -12.45 13.94
N LEU A 147 2.17 -11.62 13.17
CA LEU A 147 3.23 -12.08 12.28
C LEU A 147 4.51 -12.36 13.08
N LYS A 148 5.08 -13.55 12.88
CA LYS A 148 6.35 -13.94 13.50
C LYS A 148 7.50 -13.46 12.63
N GLU A 149 8.54 -12.90 13.27
CA GLU A 149 9.87 -12.69 12.67
C GLU A 149 9.83 -12.12 11.25
N TRP A 150 8.99 -11.10 11.03
CA TRP A 150 8.85 -10.47 9.73
C TRP A 150 9.90 -9.36 9.53
N GLY A 151 10.41 -9.27 8.31
CA GLY A 151 11.44 -8.30 7.90
C GLY A 151 10.81 -7.07 7.27
N THR A 152 9.93 -7.30 6.30
CA THR A 152 9.17 -6.25 5.63
C THR A 152 7.76 -6.72 5.25
N LEU A 153 6.83 -5.78 5.21
CA LEU A 153 5.45 -5.99 4.78
C LEU A 153 5.11 -5.05 3.62
N GLY A 154 4.13 -5.39 2.80
CA GLY A 154 3.65 -4.53 1.72
C GLY A 154 2.20 -4.80 1.32
N ILE A 155 1.69 -4.06 0.34
CA ILE A 155 0.30 -4.22 -0.14
C ILE A 155 0.19 -5.07 -1.42
N THR A 156 1.30 -5.25 -2.14
CA THR A 156 1.39 -6.09 -3.33
C THR A 156 2.84 -6.54 -3.54
N GLY A 157 3.02 -7.63 -4.27
CA GLY A 157 4.33 -8.18 -4.57
C GLY A 157 4.27 -9.40 -5.49
N PHE A 158 5.39 -10.10 -5.59
CA PHE A 158 5.61 -11.24 -6.47
C PHE A 158 5.99 -12.48 -5.66
N THR A 159 5.24 -13.56 -5.88
CA THR A 159 5.58 -14.91 -5.40
C THR A 159 6.83 -15.45 -6.09
N GLU A 160 7.44 -16.51 -5.56
CA GLU A 160 8.61 -17.16 -6.16
C GLU A 160 8.36 -17.64 -7.60
N ASP A 161 7.13 -18.06 -7.90
CA ASP A 161 6.71 -18.49 -9.24
C ASP A 161 6.25 -17.32 -10.14
N GLY A 162 6.43 -16.08 -9.70
CA GLY A 162 6.24 -14.88 -10.50
C GLY A 162 4.79 -14.37 -10.58
N ARG A 163 3.86 -14.94 -9.82
CA ARG A 163 2.48 -14.41 -9.72
C ARG A 163 2.47 -13.14 -8.88
N ILE A 164 1.69 -12.16 -9.33
CA ILE A 164 1.41 -10.92 -8.59
C ILE A 164 0.26 -11.17 -7.63
N LEU A 165 0.45 -10.84 -6.35
CA LEU A 165 -0.60 -10.86 -5.34
C LEU A 165 -0.86 -9.46 -4.80
N TRP A 166 -2.11 -9.21 -4.43
CA TRP A 166 -2.55 -7.98 -3.78
C TRP A 166 -3.18 -8.33 -2.43
N GLY A 167 -2.81 -7.59 -1.38
CA GLY A 167 -3.40 -7.75 -0.06
C GLY A 167 -4.92 -7.56 -0.04
N SER A 168 -5.47 -6.86 -1.04
CA SER A 168 -6.91 -6.70 -1.23
C SER A 168 -7.66 -7.98 -1.61
N ASP A 169 -6.93 -9.00 -2.07
CA ASP A 169 -7.49 -10.22 -2.67
C ASP A 169 -7.37 -11.43 -1.73
N HIS A 170 -6.85 -11.23 -0.53
CA HIS A 170 -6.64 -12.27 0.48
C HIS A 170 -7.24 -11.83 1.82
N ASP A 171 -7.73 -12.78 2.61
CA ASP A 171 -8.28 -12.54 3.95
C ASP A 171 -7.24 -12.71 5.07
N THR A 172 -6.06 -13.23 4.74
CA THR A 172 -4.91 -13.42 5.65
C THR A 172 -3.62 -12.93 4.99
N PRO A 173 -2.59 -12.50 5.77
CA PRO A 173 -1.28 -12.18 5.22
C PRO A 173 -0.73 -13.33 4.38
N GLN A 174 -0.12 -13.01 3.24
CA GLN A 174 0.51 -14.00 2.38
C GLN A 174 2.01 -13.79 2.36
N GLU A 175 2.77 -14.87 2.56
CA GLU A 175 4.21 -14.87 2.36
C GLU A 175 4.53 -14.71 0.87
N ILE A 176 5.53 -13.90 0.56
CA ILE A 176 5.86 -13.52 -0.80
C ILE A 176 7.37 -13.38 -0.98
N ALA A 177 7.86 -13.52 -2.22
CA ALA A 177 9.29 -13.44 -2.46
C ALA A 177 9.77 -11.98 -2.45
N LEU A 178 9.06 -11.10 -3.17
CA LEU A 178 9.43 -9.71 -3.38
C LEU A 178 8.22 -8.79 -3.23
N LEU A 179 8.42 -7.59 -2.71
CA LEU A 179 7.40 -6.54 -2.68
C LEU A 179 7.54 -5.57 -3.85
N ASP A 180 6.41 -4.99 -4.28
CA ASP A 180 6.45 -3.81 -5.14
C ASP A 180 6.91 -2.57 -4.35
N ASP A 181 7.59 -1.67 -5.04
CA ASP A 181 8.19 -0.46 -4.47
C ASP A 181 7.12 0.52 -3.90
N CYS A 182 5.84 0.40 -4.28
CA CYS A 182 4.78 1.35 -3.91
C CYS A 182 4.49 1.44 -2.42
N CYS A 183 4.68 0.36 -1.66
CA CYS A 183 4.47 0.35 -0.22
C CYS A 183 5.38 -0.68 0.47
N ILE A 184 6.36 -0.19 1.20
CA ILE A 184 7.32 -0.98 1.99
C ILE A 184 7.15 -0.60 3.46
N ILE A 185 6.81 -1.58 4.29
CA ILE A 185 6.60 -1.40 5.73
C ILE A 185 7.72 -2.12 6.46
N LEU A 186 8.45 -1.38 7.28
CA LEU A 186 9.61 -1.88 7.99
C LEU A 186 9.53 -1.59 9.48
N ASN A 187 10.24 -2.42 10.25
CA ASN A 187 10.58 -2.13 11.62
C ASN A 187 12.06 -1.75 11.69
N ARG A 188 12.36 -0.48 12.02
CA ARG A 188 13.74 0.03 12.11
C ARG A 188 14.62 -0.78 13.07
N ARG A 189 14.02 -1.48 14.05
CA ARG A 189 14.74 -2.34 14.99
C ARG A 189 15.36 -3.58 14.35
N ASN A 190 14.89 -3.99 13.17
CA ASN A 190 15.49 -5.09 12.41
C ASN A 190 16.90 -4.73 11.91
N GLY A 191 17.29 -3.45 11.93
CA GLY A 191 18.63 -3.00 11.53
C GLY A 191 18.89 -3.03 10.03
N ILE A 192 17.87 -3.33 9.21
CA ILE A 192 17.93 -3.35 7.75
C ILE A 192 17.63 -1.95 7.21
N TRP A 193 18.44 -1.51 6.25
CA TRP A 193 18.34 -0.18 5.64
C TRP A 193 18.35 -0.30 4.11
N PHE A 194 17.71 0.64 3.42
CA PHE A 194 17.81 0.67 1.96
C PHE A 194 19.27 0.89 1.54
N ASP A 195 19.80 0.09 0.61
CA ASP A 195 21.15 0.27 0.10
C ASP A 195 21.23 1.49 -0.84
N GLU A 196 21.47 2.65 -0.24
CA GLU A 196 21.62 3.93 -0.95
C GLU A 196 22.93 4.05 -1.75
N LYS A 197 23.87 3.09 -1.62
CA LYS A 197 25.13 3.09 -2.39
C LYS A 197 24.97 2.36 -3.71
N THR A 198 24.29 1.21 -3.70
CA THR A 198 24.04 0.41 -4.92
C THR A 198 22.83 0.90 -5.68
N PHE A 199 21.72 1.22 -4.99
CA PHE A 199 20.48 1.68 -5.61
C PHE A 199 20.41 3.21 -5.65
N THR A 200 21.13 3.77 -6.62
CA THR A 200 21.24 5.23 -6.82
C THR A 200 20.14 5.84 -7.68
N GLY A 201 19.08 5.07 -8.02
CA GLY A 201 17.94 5.51 -8.82
C GLY A 201 16.59 5.38 -8.10
N TRP A 202 15.52 5.20 -8.87
CA TRP A 202 14.14 5.21 -8.38
C TRP A 202 13.47 3.83 -8.28
N HIS A 203 14.19 2.77 -8.65
CA HIS A 203 13.64 1.42 -8.81
C HIS A 203 14.47 0.39 -8.05
N ARG A 204 13.85 -0.77 -7.78
CA ARG A 204 14.47 -2.00 -7.26
C ARG A 204 14.95 -1.90 -5.81
N TYR A 205 14.73 -0.77 -5.14
CA TYR A 205 15.13 -0.59 -3.75
C TYR A 205 14.29 -1.44 -2.80
N GLY A 206 13.02 -1.72 -3.13
CA GLY A 206 12.17 -2.64 -2.38
C GLY A 206 12.55 -4.10 -2.61
N ILE A 207 12.93 -4.46 -3.84
CA ILE A 207 13.47 -5.80 -4.17
C ILE A 207 14.71 -6.09 -3.34
N ASP A 208 15.67 -5.16 -3.31
CA ASP A 208 16.87 -5.26 -2.48
C ASP A 208 16.54 -5.39 -0.98
N PHE A 209 15.61 -4.56 -0.49
CA PHE A 209 15.19 -4.62 0.90
C PHE A 209 14.61 -6.00 1.27
N CYS A 210 13.87 -6.63 0.34
CA CYS A 210 13.37 -8.00 0.52
C CYS A 210 14.52 -9.01 0.58
N PHE A 211 15.53 -8.92 -0.30
CA PHE A 211 16.70 -9.80 -0.23
C PHE A 211 17.46 -9.66 1.09
N GLN A 212 17.68 -8.43 1.57
CA GLN A 212 18.31 -8.22 2.87
C GLN A 212 17.50 -8.85 4.02
N CYS A 213 16.16 -8.84 3.93
CA CYS A 213 15.28 -9.51 4.90
C CYS A 213 15.44 -11.04 4.84
N HIS A 214 15.46 -11.62 3.65
CA HIS A 214 15.69 -13.06 3.45
C HIS A 214 17.06 -13.49 3.98
N GLU A 215 18.12 -12.72 3.71
CA GLU A 215 19.47 -12.98 4.25
C GLU A 215 19.51 -12.92 5.78
N ALA A 216 18.64 -12.11 6.40
CA ALA A 216 18.46 -12.04 7.84
C ALA A 216 17.52 -13.12 8.41
N ASN A 217 17.03 -14.06 7.59
CA ASN A 217 16.01 -15.06 7.94
C ASN A 217 14.70 -14.44 8.46
N LEU A 218 14.33 -13.28 7.91
CA LEU A 218 13.09 -12.59 8.26
C LEU A 218 12.08 -12.71 7.12
N GLY A 219 10.81 -12.98 7.45
CA GLY A 219 9.77 -13.20 6.46
C GLY A 219 9.34 -11.93 5.73
N VAL A 220 8.93 -12.09 4.47
CA VAL A 220 8.42 -11.02 3.61
C VAL A 220 6.96 -11.31 3.30
N TYR A 221 6.06 -10.38 3.61
CA TYR A 221 4.62 -10.63 3.49
C TYR A 221 3.88 -9.49 2.78
N ILE A 222 2.82 -9.82 2.05
CA ILE A 222 1.75 -8.87 1.81
C ILE A 222 0.73 -8.96 2.95
N ILE A 223 0.26 -7.80 3.41
CA ILE A 223 -0.78 -7.70 4.44
C ILE A 223 -2.15 -7.57 3.80
N THR A 224 -3.13 -8.28 4.34
CA THR A 224 -4.52 -8.11 3.96
C THR A 224 -4.98 -6.71 4.28
N GLY A 225 -5.69 -6.11 3.35
CA GLY A 225 -6.26 -4.79 3.57
C GLY A 225 -6.58 -4.13 2.25
N LEU A 226 -7.64 -3.34 2.27
CA LEU A 226 -8.02 -2.59 1.10
C LEU A 226 -7.03 -1.45 0.85
N ALA A 227 -6.23 -1.56 -0.20
CA ALA A 227 -5.28 -0.53 -0.61
C ALA A 227 -5.15 -0.49 -2.13
N TYR A 228 -4.78 0.68 -2.65
CA TYR A 228 -4.68 0.94 -4.08
C TYR A 228 -3.40 1.70 -4.40
N HIS A 229 -2.94 1.50 -5.62
CA HIS A 229 -1.87 2.27 -6.23
C HIS A 229 -2.48 2.98 -7.45
N ASP A 230 -2.77 4.29 -7.32
CA ASP A 230 -3.37 5.13 -8.37
C ASP A 230 -2.33 5.45 -9.46
N CYS A 231 -1.73 4.42 -10.07
CA CYS A 231 -0.73 4.60 -11.11
C CYS A 231 -1.42 5.12 -12.39
N VAL A 232 -1.06 6.33 -12.83
CA VAL A 232 -1.43 6.81 -14.17
C VAL A 232 -0.44 6.16 -15.17
N PRO A 233 -0.90 5.40 -16.19
CA PRO A 233 -0.04 4.62 -17.10
C PRO A 233 1.04 5.42 -17.86
N GLU A 234 0.99 6.75 -17.86
CA GLU A 234 1.88 7.61 -18.66
C GLU A 234 3.28 7.82 -18.05
N ASN A 235 3.55 7.33 -16.84
CA ASN A 235 4.67 7.83 -16.02
C ASN A 235 5.79 6.81 -15.73
N HIS A 236 5.91 5.72 -16.49
CA HIS A 236 7.12 4.90 -16.40
C HIS A 236 8.33 5.73 -16.84
N SER A 237 9.31 5.90 -15.95
CA SER A 237 10.55 6.61 -16.26
C SER A 237 11.19 6.05 -17.53
N LYS A 238 11.79 6.90 -18.37
CA LYS A 238 12.51 6.49 -19.58
C LYS A 238 13.51 5.35 -19.33
N GLU A 239 14.23 5.40 -18.20
CA GLU A 239 15.17 4.35 -17.78
C GLU A 239 14.52 2.96 -17.63
N TRP A 240 13.27 2.88 -17.15
CA TRP A 240 12.55 1.62 -17.01
C TRP A 240 12.15 1.04 -18.38
N ARG A 241 11.81 1.91 -19.34
CA ARG A 241 11.48 1.51 -20.72
C ARG A 241 12.72 1.01 -21.45
N ASP A 242 13.83 1.74 -21.32
CA ASP A 242 15.10 1.42 -21.98
C ASP A 242 15.73 0.11 -21.42
N GLN A 243 15.51 -0.21 -20.14
CA GLN A 243 15.95 -1.48 -19.53
C GLN A 243 15.11 -2.69 -19.93
N ARG A 244 13.85 -2.52 -20.36
CA ARG A 244 13.05 -3.63 -20.92
C ARG A 244 13.51 -4.00 -22.33
N GLU A 245 13.84 -3.01 -23.15
CA GLU A 245 14.24 -3.24 -24.55
C GLU A 245 15.62 -3.90 -24.67
N THR A 246 16.45 -3.82 -23.63
CA THR A 246 17.79 -4.44 -23.58
C THR A 246 17.81 -5.83 -22.94
N ALA A 247 16.67 -6.32 -22.44
CA ALA A 247 16.53 -7.63 -21.78
C ALA A 247 15.99 -8.73 -22.72
N HIS A 248 15.98 -8.50 -24.04
CA HIS A 248 15.61 -9.47 -25.08
C HIS A 248 16.79 -9.82 -25.98
#